data_AF-A0A8S0ZUT6-F1
#
_entry.id   AF-A0A8S0ZUT6-F1
#
_cell.length_a   1.000
_cell.length_b   1.000
_cell.length_c   1.000
_cell.angle_alpha   90.00
_cell.angle_beta   90.00
_cell.angle_gamma   90.00
#
_symmetry.space_group_name_H-M   'P 1'
#
loop_
_entity.id
_entity.type
_entity.pdbx_description
1 polymer ?
#
loop_
_entity_poly.entity_id
_entity_poly.type
_entity_poly.pdbx_seq_one_letter_code
_entity_poly.pdbx_strand_id
1 'polypeptide(L)'
;MSNKWWQTTLNRFFESTQIVSFTIPDGLVMDPLAPTALAVSTEFMDRIGSGLTLLREHGKKVQKYVWKNKKLDILKKSWKSSVNVVLIDAKDTPSGSINGLYCKFKLGAEGHKSKQLSKSKTAWCERFNLYIYDDSNLEVTVWHKGNQKSFMGRCTIDLSQLEKEKTHELWQELECGQGSLHLLITLNGTTRNMPIDNVPTTNGVRHTLPAEDKYSWYRLNSDWDQVGELSVTVYGAEGLIALGLSGKANAYCVLELDNSRVQTHAVPGTSDPMWNKSYTFAVNDVTSMLTITVKDESIINTMKDETIGKISIPLLTIVNDEKKWLQLDNKSKNPISKGSSPKILLQMSIVWNPIKASLRLLSPKETKYTEKTQRKFNIPLIYSNLKFIKDIFYAVYYGNEHLKYVFEWENREKSAIALGAWLIFWFFFRMWMTPLVIVLPFIYFWFNRSNTSLIPTPQLEEESTEEDLELTKDDKTIKTRLYELQDLTFTIKDGIDFIVSLLQRIKNLLKFEVPYLSILVMTALVVASIGLYLIPINYIFMALGIYKFTRKFLNPNRVPNNDILDFISRVPDDKMLKQWRELKVPEQPISRSDSKRR
;
A
#
# COMPACT_ATOMS: atom_id res chain seq x y z
N MET A 1 50.39 14.89 -30.05
CA MET A 1 49.94 16.19 -30.61
C MET A 1 48.43 16.29 -30.47
N SER A 2 47.96 17.23 -29.64
CA SER A 2 46.65 17.90 -29.62
C SER A 2 46.25 18.15 -28.16
N ASN A 3 46.78 19.23 -27.59
CA ASN A 3 46.34 19.85 -26.34
C ASN A 3 46.87 21.29 -26.33
N LYS A 4 46.50 22.09 -27.35
CA LYS A 4 46.99 23.47 -27.52
C LYS A 4 45.92 24.50 -27.89
N TRP A 5 44.64 24.19 -27.66
CA TRP A 5 43.54 25.13 -27.97
C TRP A 5 42.85 25.78 -26.76
N TRP A 6 43.15 25.35 -25.53
CA TRP A 6 42.50 25.88 -24.32
C TRP A 6 43.32 26.87 -23.50
N GLN A 7 44.62 27.04 -23.76
CA GLN A 7 45.47 27.97 -22.99
C GLN A 7 45.56 29.39 -23.59
N THR A 8 45.21 29.58 -24.85
CA THR A 8 45.45 30.86 -25.56
C THR A 8 44.33 31.89 -25.36
N THR A 9 43.16 31.50 -24.86
CA THR A 9 42.00 32.39 -24.68
C THR A 9 41.92 33.03 -23.29
N LEU A 10 42.64 32.52 -22.29
CA LEU A 10 42.63 33.05 -20.92
C LEU A 10 43.67 34.16 -20.67
N ASN A 11 44.75 34.21 -21.46
CA ASN A 11 45.80 35.24 -21.29
C ASN A 11 45.49 36.57 -21.98
N ARG A 12 44.47 36.65 -22.86
CA ARG A 12 44.07 37.93 -23.50
C ARG A 12 43.12 38.79 -22.66
N PHE A 13 42.65 38.29 -21.52
CA PHE A 13 41.66 39.01 -20.70
C PHE A 13 42.27 39.76 -19.50
N PHE A 14 43.57 39.60 -19.23
CA PHE A 14 44.23 40.22 -18.07
C PHE A 14 45.24 41.34 -18.40
N GLU A 15 45.42 41.70 -19.67
CA GLU A 15 46.22 42.88 -20.08
C GLU A 15 45.31 43.99 -20.61
N SER A 16 44.77 44.82 -19.71
CA SER A 16 44.47 46.23 -19.98
C SER A 16 43.82 46.88 -18.75
N THR A 17 44.64 47.18 -17.75
CA THR A 17 44.31 48.19 -16.75
C THR A 17 45.54 49.09 -16.60
N GLN A 18 45.73 50.00 -17.56
CA GLN A 18 46.60 51.16 -17.33
C GLN A 18 45.81 52.21 -16.54
N ILE A 19 46.36 52.56 -15.38
CA ILE A 19 45.92 53.66 -14.54
C ILE A 19 46.34 54.96 -15.25
N VAL A 20 45.38 55.77 -15.69
CA VAL A 20 45.65 57.12 -16.19
C VAL A 20 45.33 58.11 -15.08
N SER A 21 46.38 58.77 -14.58
CA SER A 21 46.31 59.90 -13.66
C SER A 21 45.73 61.13 -14.36
N PHE A 22 44.68 61.73 -13.81
CA PHE A 22 44.17 63.03 -14.27
C PHE A 22 44.90 64.17 -13.53
N THR A 23 45.60 65.01 -14.28
CA THR A 23 46.10 66.31 -13.83
C THR A 23 45.00 67.37 -13.98
N ILE A 24 44.79 68.16 -12.94
CA ILE A 24 43.88 69.31 -12.90
C ILE A 24 44.45 70.43 -13.79
N PRO A 25 43.68 71.01 -14.72
CA PRO A 25 44.05 72.29 -15.33
C PRO A 25 43.51 73.43 -14.45
N ASP A 26 44.43 74.26 -13.97
CA ASP A 26 44.13 75.58 -13.41
C ASP A 26 43.70 76.54 -14.52
N GLY A 27 42.64 77.31 -14.24
CA GLY A 27 42.31 78.53 -14.96
C GLY A 27 41.02 78.45 -15.77
N LEU A 28 39.92 78.94 -15.18
CA LEU A 28 38.93 79.80 -15.83
C LEU A 28 37.97 80.38 -14.76
N VAL A 29 38.29 81.62 -14.40
CA VAL A 29 37.43 82.73 -13.93
C VAL A 29 36.00 82.36 -13.49
N MET A 30 35.74 82.55 -12.19
CA MET A 30 34.39 82.64 -11.62
C MET A 30 33.83 84.06 -11.82
N ASP A 31 32.71 84.17 -12.51
CA ASP A 31 31.77 85.29 -12.34
C ASP A 31 30.67 84.85 -11.35
N PRO A 32 30.41 85.60 -10.26
CA PRO A 32 29.39 85.26 -9.29
C PRO A 32 28.13 86.08 -9.55
N LEU A 33 27.10 85.53 -10.20
CA LEU A 33 25.69 85.99 -10.16
C LEU A 33 24.81 85.18 -11.14
N ALA A 34 24.21 84.07 -10.68
CA ALA A 34 22.84 83.59 -11.04
C ALA A 34 22.63 82.11 -10.64
N PRO A 35 21.43 81.72 -10.15
CA PRO A 35 21.14 80.36 -9.73
C PRO A 35 20.50 79.54 -10.86
N THR A 36 21.03 78.37 -11.20
CA THR A 36 20.33 77.47 -12.13
C THR A 36 20.60 76.00 -11.81
N ALA A 37 19.55 75.35 -11.30
CA ALA A 37 19.25 73.93 -11.18
C ALA A 37 20.34 72.92 -11.63
N LEU A 38 20.83 72.12 -10.68
CA LEU A 38 21.47 70.83 -10.97
C LEU A 38 20.40 69.84 -11.45
N ALA A 39 20.12 69.87 -12.75
CA ALA A 39 19.49 68.74 -13.44
C ALA A 39 20.49 67.59 -13.44
N VAL A 40 20.28 66.60 -12.56
CA VAL A 40 20.98 65.31 -12.63
C VAL A 40 20.56 64.65 -13.93
N SER A 41 21.52 64.32 -14.80
CA SER A 41 21.23 63.71 -16.09
C SER A 41 20.52 62.37 -15.90
N THR A 42 19.45 62.16 -16.68
CA THR A 42 18.69 60.90 -16.72
C THR A 42 19.57 59.70 -17.10
N GLU A 43 20.66 59.94 -17.86
CA GLU A 43 21.69 58.95 -18.17
C GLU A 43 22.44 58.42 -16.94
N PHE A 44 22.66 59.26 -15.92
CA PHE A 44 23.36 58.83 -14.70
C PHE A 44 22.47 57.93 -13.82
N MET A 45 21.16 58.21 -13.77
CA MET A 45 20.17 57.37 -13.10
C MET A 45 19.94 56.03 -13.81
N ASP A 46 19.95 56.01 -15.15
CA ASP A 46 19.86 54.75 -15.92
C ASP A 46 21.12 53.88 -15.77
N ARG A 47 22.30 54.48 -15.63
CA ARG A 47 23.54 53.75 -15.30
C ARG A 47 23.55 53.18 -13.88
N ILE A 48 23.02 53.90 -12.90
CA ILE A 48 22.88 53.39 -11.52
C ILE A 48 21.79 52.31 -11.45
N GLY A 49 20.67 52.50 -12.17
CA GLY A 49 19.59 51.53 -12.28
C GLY A 49 20.05 50.21 -12.93
N SER A 50 20.83 50.29 -14.01
CA SER A 50 21.40 49.11 -14.67
C SER A 50 22.49 48.41 -13.85
N GLY A 51 23.29 49.15 -13.08
CA GLY A 51 24.24 48.59 -12.11
C GLY A 51 23.55 47.86 -10.96
N LEU A 52 22.45 48.40 -10.45
CA LEU A 52 21.65 47.79 -9.38
C LEU A 52 20.86 46.56 -9.85
N THR A 53 20.37 46.53 -11.09
CA THR A 53 19.73 45.33 -11.65
C THR A 53 20.75 44.22 -11.88
N LEU A 54 21.97 44.56 -12.34
CA LEU A 54 23.08 43.61 -12.44
C LEU A 54 23.46 43.02 -11.08
N LEU A 55 23.58 43.85 -10.03
CA LEU A 55 23.83 43.37 -8.66
C LEU A 55 22.67 42.52 -8.10
N ARG A 56 21.43 42.84 -8.46
CA ARG A 56 20.25 42.04 -8.09
C ARG A 56 20.23 40.70 -8.82
N GLU A 57 20.64 40.65 -10.09
CA GLU A 57 20.78 39.41 -10.85
C GLU A 57 21.96 38.56 -10.38
N HIS A 58 23.10 39.19 -10.07
CA HIS A 58 24.24 38.52 -9.46
C HIS A 58 23.90 37.99 -8.08
N GLY A 59 23.18 38.76 -7.26
CA GLY A 59 22.64 38.34 -5.97
C GLY A 59 21.70 37.15 -6.10
N LYS A 60 20.79 37.15 -7.09
CA LYS A 60 19.92 35.99 -7.38
C LYS A 60 20.70 34.77 -7.87
N LYS A 61 21.74 34.94 -8.70
CA LYS A 61 22.62 33.86 -9.17
C LYS A 61 23.46 33.29 -8.04
N VAL A 62 24.03 34.13 -7.18
CA VAL A 62 24.77 33.73 -5.97
C VAL A 62 23.83 33.03 -5.00
N GLN A 63 22.62 33.54 -4.77
CA GLN A 63 21.62 32.90 -3.93
C GLN A 63 21.21 31.53 -4.51
N LYS A 64 21.08 31.41 -5.84
CA LYS A 64 20.81 30.14 -6.53
C LYS A 64 21.99 29.17 -6.42
N TYR A 65 23.23 29.66 -6.49
CA TYR A 65 24.46 28.87 -6.28
C TYR A 65 24.62 28.41 -4.83
N VAL A 66 24.40 29.30 -3.86
CA VAL A 66 24.41 28.99 -2.43
C VAL A 66 23.30 28.01 -2.09
N TRP A 67 22.09 28.16 -2.66
CA TRP A 67 21.02 27.16 -2.51
C TRP A 67 21.38 25.82 -3.14
N LYS A 68 22.03 25.82 -4.32
CA LYS A 68 22.47 24.60 -5.00
C LYS A 68 23.58 23.90 -4.22
N ASN A 69 24.52 24.65 -3.63
CA ASN A 69 25.59 24.13 -2.79
C ASN A 69 25.09 23.68 -1.41
N LYS A 70 24.17 24.42 -0.77
CA LYS A 70 23.51 24.00 0.47
C LYS A 70 22.71 22.71 0.29
N LYS A 71 22.09 22.52 -0.89
CA LYS A 71 21.44 21.26 -1.27
C LYS A 71 22.44 20.13 -1.49
N LEU A 72 23.64 20.42 -2.01
CA LEU A 72 24.76 19.49 -2.13
C LEU A 72 25.41 19.15 -0.78
N ASP A 73 25.44 20.07 0.18
CA ASP A 73 25.94 19.81 1.54
C ASP A 73 24.98 18.94 2.34
N ILE A 74 23.66 19.13 2.18
CA ILE A 74 22.64 18.21 2.70
C ILE A 74 22.81 16.80 2.09
N LEU A 75 23.21 16.71 0.82
CA LEU A 75 23.54 15.44 0.15
C LEU A 75 24.86 14.82 0.65
N LYS A 76 25.77 15.58 1.26
CA LYS A 76 27.03 15.09 1.84
C LYS A 76 26.92 14.67 3.30
N LYS A 77 25.92 15.16 4.04
CA LYS A 77 25.64 14.70 5.40
C LYS A 77 24.94 13.33 5.33
N SER A 78 25.59 12.29 5.84
CA SER A 78 24.94 10.99 5.98
C SER A 78 23.84 11.09 7.04
N TRP A 79 22.57 10.88 6.63
CA TRP A 79 21.46 10.79 7.58
C TRP A 79 21.68 9.63 8.56
N LYS A 80 21.26 9.81 9.83
CA LYS A 80 21.37 8.79 10.88
C LYS A 80 20.26 7.76 10.80
N SER A 81 19.04 8.20 10.49
CA SER A 81 17.85 7.37 10.36
C SER A 81 16.84 8.02 9.42
N SER A 82 15.88 7.24 8.93
CA SER A 82 14.77 7.76 8.12
C SER A 82 13.45 7.62 8.86
N VAL A 83 12.57 8.60 8.73
CA VAL A 83 11.24 8.61 9.34
C VAL A 83 10.22 8.48 8.24
N ASN A 84 9.36 7.48 8.38
CA ASN A 84 8.16 7.39 7.56
C ASN A 84 6.99 8.01 8.31
N VAL A 85 6.35 9.01 7.71
CA VAL A 85 5.15 9.67 8.26
C VAL A 85 4.01 9.45 7.29
N VAL A 86 2.90 8.88 7.76
CA VAL A 86 1.65 8.77 7.01
C VAL A 86 0.63 9.69 7.66
N LEU A 87 0.18 10.69 6.91
CA LEU A 87 -0.90 11.59 7.30
C LEU A 87 -2.23 10.98 6.89
N ILE A 88 -3.07 10.65 7.87
CA ILE A 88 -4.36 10.00 7.63
C ILE A 88 -5.43 11.08 7.50
N ASP A 89 -5.90 11.62 8.61
CA ASP A 89 -6.99 12.59 8.68
C ASP A 89 -6.75 13.66 9.77
N ALA A 90 -7.72 14.57 9.87
CA ALA A 90 -7.81 15.55 10.93
C ALA A 90 -9.26 15.59 11.43
N LYS A 91 -9.45 15.53 12.74
CA LYS A 91 -10.77 15.69 13.39
C LYS A 91 -10.89 17.08 14.04
N ASP A 92 -12.13 17.52 14.18
CA ASP A 92 -12.51 18.75 14.91
C ASP A 92 -11.80 20.03 14.46
N THR A 93 -11.66 20.19 13.15
CA THR A 93 -11.00 21.40 12.60
C THR A 93 -11.86 22.67 12.78
N PRO A 94 -11.25 23.81 13.13
CA PRO A 94 -11.95 25.03 13.54
C PRO A 94 -12.84 25.69 12.47
N SER A 95 -12.64 25.39 11.19
CA SER A 95 -13.40 26.01 10.10
C SER A 95 -14.71 25.29 9.76
N GLY A 96 -15.02 24.14 10.38
CA GLY A 96 -16.17 23.29 10.02
C GLY A 96 -16.14 22.70 8.60
N SER A 97 -15.30 23.24 7.71
CA SER A 97 -15.06 22.79 6.35
C SER A 97 -13.64 22.27 6.22
N ILE A 98 -13.54 20.99 5.83
CA ILE A 98 -12.27 20.27 5.57
C ILE A 98 -11.66 20.69 4.21
N ASN A 99 -12.45 21.38 3.38
CA ASN A 99 -12.07 21.76 2.04
C ASN A 99 -10.92 22.78 2.08
N GLY A 100 -9.81 22.46 1.45
CA GLY A 100 -8.68 23.36 1.33
C GLY A 100 -7.61 23.24 2.42
N LEU A 101 -7.76 22.30 3.35
CA LEU A 101 -6.74 22.01 4.34
C LEU A 101 -5.53 21.30 3.72
N TYR A 102 -4.34 21.66 4.21
CA TYR A 102 -3.09 20.98 3.92
C TYR A 102 -2.12 21.10 5.09
N CYS A 103 -1.26 20.12 5.25
CA CYS A 103 -0.27 20.07 6.32
C CYS A 103 1.13 20.32 5.74
N LYS A 104 1.99 20.95 6.54
CA LYS A 104 3.42 21.04 6.26
C LYS A 104 4.19 20.36 7.37
N PHE A 105 5.06 19.45 6.97
CA PHE A 105 5.98 18.72 7.84
C PHE A 105 7.33 19.39 7.76
N LYS A 106 7.97 19.62 8.90
CA LYS A 106 9.32 20.17 8.99
C LYS A 106 10.11 19.33 9.98
N LEU A 107 11.23 18.81 9.51
CA LEU A 107 12.19 18.04 10.30
C LEU A 107 13.58 18.63 10.02
N GLY A 108 14.07 19.46 10.94
CA GLY A 108 15.25 20.28 10.75
C GLY A 108 15.17 21.16 9.49
N ALA A 109 16.03 20.87 8.50
CA ALA A 109 16.08 21.60 7.23
C ALA A 109 15.15 21.03 6.14
N GLU A 110 14.60 19.82 6.31
CA GLU A 110 13.70 19.20 5.35
C GLU A 110 12.25 19.67 5.60
N GLY A 111 11.60 20.16 4.54
CA GLY A 111 10.23 20.64 4.59
C GLY A 111 9.39 19.99 3.50
N HIS A 112 8.33 19.28 3.89
CA HIS A 112 7.37 18.64 2.99
C HIS A 112 5.98 19.24 3.13
N LYS A 113 5.19 19.23 2.05
CA LYS A 113 3.81 19.73 2.04
C LYS A 113 2.90 18.62 1.53
N SER A 114 1.78 18.41 2.21
CA SER A 114 0.73 17.51 1.73
C SER A 114 -0.11 18.14 0.63
N LYS A 115 -0.86 17.32 -0.09
CA LYS A 115 -1.88 17.79 -1.01
C LYS A 115 -3.02 18.46 -0.26
N GLN A 116 -3.67 19.37 -0.96
CA GLN A 116 -4.84 20.07 -0.46
C GLN A 116 -6.06 19.14 -0.53
N LEU A 117 -6.80 19.02 0.56
CA LEU A 117 -8.08 18.30 0.57
C LEU A 117 -9.10 19.05 -0.29
N SER A 118 -9.84 18.30 -1.11
CA SER A 118 -10.95 18.81 -1.91
C SER A 118 -12.28 18.32 -1.32
N LYS A 119 -13.40 18.93 -1.70
CA LYS A 119 -14.75 18.53 -1.24
C LYS A 119 -15.05 17.03 -1.37
N SER A 120 -14.41 16.33 -2.31
CA SER A 120 -14.61 14.90 -2.54
C SER A 120 -13.74 13.98 -1.67
N LYS A 121 -12.74 14.51 -0.93
CA LYS A 121 -11.82 13.71 -0.11
C LYS A 121 -11.83 14.20 1.33
N THR A 122 -12.17 13.31 2.25
CA THR A 122 -12.25 13.56 3.69
C THR A 122 -10.93 13.30 4.43
N ALA A 123 -9.99 12.57 3.82
CA ALA A 123 -8.70 12.20 4.40
C ALA A 123 -7.57 12.37 3.36
N TRP A 124 -6.35 12.65 3.85
CA TRP A 124 -5.15 12.79 3.01
C TRP A 124 -4.65 11.43 2.55
N CYS A 125 -4.47 10.52 3.53
CA CYS A 125 -3.86 9.21 3.31
C CYS A 125 -2.55 9.31 2.51
N GLU A 126 -1.70 10.27 2.89
CA GLU A 126 -0.47 10.61 2.18
C GLU A 126 0.77 10.21 2.97
N ARG A 127 1.74 9.68 2.24
CA ARG A 127 2.98 9.17 2.82
C ARG A 127 4.16 10.08 2.48
N PHE A 128 4.94 10.38 3.51
CA PHE A 128 6.17 11.16 3.46
C PHE A 128 7.33 10.32 4.02
N ASN A 129 8.48 10.39 3.37
CA ASN A 129 9.74 9.86 3.89
C ASN A 129 10.63 11.06 4.17
N LEU A 130 11.05 11.22 5.42
CA LEU A 130 11.90 12.30 5.93
C LEU A 130 13.20 11.68 6.44
N TYR A 131 14.29 12.44 6.49
CA TYR A 131 15.58 11.96 7.01
C TYR A 131 15.99 12.73 8.27
N ILE A 132 16.39 12.00 9.31
CA ILE A 132 16.94 12.56 10.55
C ILE A 132 18.44 12.72 10.38
N TYR A 133 18.94 13.93 10.64
CA TYR A 133 20.36 14.25 10.67
C TYR A 133 20.81 14.52 12.12
N ASP A 134 20.33 15.62 12.69
CA ASP A 134 20.67 16.05 14.06
C ASP A 134 19.42 16.34 14.90
N ASP A 135 18.40 16.99 14.31
CA ASP A 135 17.14 17.31 14.99
C ASP A 135 16.21 16.10 15.04
N SER A 136 15.67 15.81 16.23
CA SER A 136 14.73 14.70 16.48
C SER A 136 13.28 15.16 16.65
N ASN A 137 13.00 16.47 16.52
CA ASN A 137 11.65 17.01 16.69
C ASN A 137 10.97 17.22 15.33
N LEU A 138 9.84 16.53 15.12
CA LEU A 138 9.00 16.69 13.95
C LEU A 138 7.96 17.78 14.21
N GLU A 139 8.06 18.90 13.49
CA GLU A 139 7.08 19.99 13.53
C GLU A 139 6.05 19.80 12.41
N VAL A 140 4.78 19.71 12.77
CA VAL A 140 3.65 19.60 11.83
C VAL A 140 2.79 20.85 11.97
N THR A 141 2.56 21.55 10.86
CA THR A 141 1.72 22.75 10.82
C THR A 141 0.55 22.56 9.87
N VAL A 142 -0.64 22.93 10.33
CA VAL A 142 -1.88 22.82 9.58
C VAL A 142 -2.27 24.18 9.02
N TRP A 143 -2.60 24.20 7.73
CA TRP A 143 -2.92 25.42 7.01
C TRP A 143 -4.21 25.22 6.21
N HIS A 144 -5.03 26.26 6.14
CA HIS A 144 -6.19 26.33 5.25
C HIS A 144 -5.89 27.31 4.11
N LYS A 145 -6.10 26.85 2.87
CA LYS A 145 -5.94 27.68 1.67
C LYS A 145 -7.30 27.99 1.06
N GLY A 146 -7.86 29.11 1.49
CA GLY A 146 -8.97 29.81 0.83
C GLY A 146 -8.42 30.92 -0.08
N ASN A 147 -8.98 32.14 0.01
CA ASN A 147 -8.46 33.32 -0.69
C ASN A 147 -7.11 33.80 -0.13
N GLN A 148 -6.93 33.67 1.18
CA GLN A 148 -5.68 33.92 1.91
C GLN A 148 -5.27 32.63 2.64
N LYS A 149 -3.98 32.48 2.93
CA LYS A 149 -3.47 31.32 3.69
C LYS A 149 -3.71 31.57 5.18
N SER A 150 -4.62 30.81 5.78
CA SER A 150 -4.85 30.86 7.22
C SER A 150 -4.04 29.76 7.92
N PHE A 151 -3.36 30.11 9.00
CA PHE A 151 -2.71 29.17 9.90
C PHE A 151 -3.75 28.63 10.88
N MET A 152 -3.85 27.32 11.02
CA MET A 152 -4.87 26.69 11.88
C MET A 152 -4.28 26.15 13.18
N GLY A 153 -3.05 25.65 13.15
CA GLY A 153 -2.40 25.10 14.33
C GLY A 153 -1.06 24.45 14.03
N ARG A 154 -0.33 24.14 15.09
CA ARG A 154 0.95 23.43 15.08
C ARG A 154 0.91 22.32 16.11
N CYS A 155 1.62 21.24 15.82
CA CYS A 155 2.02 20.28 16.83
C CYS A 155 3.49 19.89 16.62
N THR A 156 4.18 19.58 17.72
CA THR A 156 5.57 19.13 17.73
C THR A 156 5.63 17.76 18.36
N ILE A 157 6.22 16.80 17.66
CA ILE A 157 6.35 15.41 18.11
C ILE A 157 7.84 15.11 18.28
N ASP A 158 8.22 14.70 19.49
CA ASP A 158 9.58 14.26 19.77
C ASP A 158 9.75 12.80 19.33
N LEU A 159 10.61 12.58 18.33
CA LEU A 159 10.85 11.25 17.78
C LEU A 159 11.75 10.38 18.68
N SER A 160 12.40 10.96 19.69
CA SER A 160 13.27 10.20 20.60
C SER A 160 12.49 9.28 21.55
N GLN A 161 11.23 9.62 21.85
CA GLN A 161 10.35 8.87 22.74
C GLN A 161 9.72 7.65 22.07
N LEU A 162 9.72 7.61 20.74
CA LEU A 162 9.09 6.54 19.97
C LEU A 162 10.04 5.35 19.82
N GLU A 163 9.52 4.14 20.01
CA GLU A 163 10.28 2.91 19.77
C GLU A 163 10.74 2.85 18.30
N LYS A 164 12.02 2.55 18.09
CA LYS A 164 12.61 2.42 16.77
C LYS A 164 12.06 1.15 16.09
N GLU A 165 11.90 1.20 14.77
CA GLU A 165 11.54 0.05 13.92
C GLU A 165 10.18 -0.57 14.24
N LYS A 166 9.28 0.26 14.76
CA LYS A 166 7.87 -0.02 14.98
C LYS A 166 7.04 1.15 14.47
N THR A 167 5.85 0.86 13.96
CA THR A 167 4.89 1.87 13.54
C THR A 167 4.03 2.27 14.73
N HIS A 168 3.99 3.57 15.03
CA HIS A 168 3.18 4.15 16.10
C HIS A 168 2.01 4.92 15.53
N GLU A 169 0.82 4.67 16.04
CA GLU A 169 -0.40 5.41 15.73
C GLU A 169 -0.62 6.50 16.78
N LEU A 170 -0.67 7.76 16.32
CA LEU A 170 -0.73 8.92 17.19
C LEU A 170 -1.89 9.82 16.80
N TRP A 171 -2.71 10.16 17.79
CA TRP A 171 -3.63 11.28 17.74
C TRP A 171 -2.97 12.46 18.46
N GLN A 172 -2.55 13.46 17.70
CA GLN A 172 -1.88 14.63 18.23
C GLN A 172 -2.79 15.84 18.19
N GLU A 173 -3.11 16.38 19.36
CA GLU A 173 -3.85 17.64 19.48
C GLU A 173 -3.00 18.82 19.03
N LEU A 174 -3.64 19.80 18.37
CA LEU A 174 -3.00 21.03 17.93
C LEU A 174 -2.84 21.99 19.13
N GLU A 175 -1.75 22.76 19.17
CA GLU A 175 -1.43 23.74 20.24
C GLU A 175 -2.57 24.75 20.52
N CYS A 176 -3.44 25.01 19.54
CA CYS A 176 -4.58 25.92 19.68
C CYS A 176 -5.84 25.26 20.27
N GLY A 177 -5.80 23.99 20.68
CA GLY A 177 -6.92 23.25 21.27
C GLY A 177 -8.08 22.97 20.31
N GLN A 178 -7.93 23.31 19.03
CA GLN A 178 -8.96 23.17 18.00
C GLN A 178 -8.49 22.18 16.94
N GLY A 179 -8.81 20.91 17.18
CA GLY A 179 -8.60 19.81 16.26
C GLY A 179 -7.41 18.91 16.59
N SER A 180 -7.54 17.65 16.17
CA SER A 180 -6.55 16.59 16.37
C SER A 180 -6.12 16.00 15.03
N LEU A 181 -4.82 15.78 14.85
CA LEU A 181 -4.25 15.12 13.69
C LEU A 181 -4.03 13.63 13.94
N HIS A 182 -4.36 12.81 12.95
CA HIS A 182 -4.08 11.38 12.96
C HIS A 182 -2.87 11.05 12.09
N LEU A 183 -1.82 10.54 12.73
CA LEU A 183 -0.52 10.28 12.11
C LEU A 183 -0.05 8.87 12.42
N LEU A 184 0.50 8.18 11.43
CA LEU A 184 1.34 6.99 11.65
C LEU A 184 2.80 7.38 11.45
N ILE A 185 3.64 7.13 12.46
CA ILE A 185 5.06 7.44 12.42
C ILE A 185 5.87 6.15 12.59
N THR A 186 6.83 5.91 11.71
CA THR A 186 7.76 4.78 11.83
C THR A 186 9.20 5.25 11.66
N LEU A 187 10.02 5.01 12.68
CA LEU A 187 11.46 5.28 12.68
C LEU A 187 12.21 4.08 12.09
N ASN A 188 12.92 4.28 10.98
CA ASN A 188 13.61 3.24 10.22
C ASN A 188 15.13 3.48 10.17
N GLY A 189 15.91 2.39 10.07
CA GLY A 189 17.31 2.46 9.66
C GLY A 189 18.28 2.98 10.72
N THR A 190 18.06 2.65 12.00
CA THR A 190 18.86 3.18 13.12
C THR A 190 20.20 2.49 13.35
N THR A 191 20.50 1.44 12.59
CA THR A 191 21.72 0.62 12.73
C THR A 191 22.53 0.63 11.42
N ARG A 192 23.19 1.75 11.10
CA ARG A 192 24.34 1.72 10.15
C ARG A 192 25.62 1.19 10.82
N ASN A 193 25.65 1.16 12.16
CA ASN A 193 26.76 0.64 12.94
C ASN A 193 26.31 -0.61 13.69
N MET A 194 26.60 -1.79 13.15
CA MET A 194 26.77 -2.97 14.00
C MET A 194 27.99 -2.72 14.89
N PRO A 195 27.94 -2.93 16.21
CA PRO A 195 29.15 -3.06 16.99
C PRO A 195 29.91 -4.29 16.47
N ILE A 196 31.12 -4.04 15.96
CA ILE A 196 32.06 -5.09 15.58
C ILE A 196 32.65 -5.63 16.88
N ASP A 197 31.88 -6.43 17.61
CA ASP A 197 32.46 -7.25 18.67
C ASP A 197 33.02 -8.51 18.01
N ASN A 198 34.34 -8.46 17.80
CA ASN A 198 35.19 -9.50 17.22
C ASN A 198 35.30 -10.72 18.15
N VAL A 199 34.21 -11.45 18.36
CA VAL A 199 34.25 -12.81 18.89
C VAL A 199 33.41 -13.72 18.00
N PRO A 200 34.01 -14.66 17.26
CA PRO A 200 33.29 -15.65 16.47
C PRO A 200 32.78 -16.76 17.40
N THR A 201 31.88 -16.42 18.31
CA THR A 201 31.06 -17.41 19.00
C THR A 201 29.78 -17.58 18.21
N THR A 202 29.69 -18.74 17.56
CA THR A 202 28.47 -19.40 17.09
C THR A 202 27.18 -18.81 17.70
N ASN A 203 26.43 -18.04 16.92
CA ASN A 203 25.02 -18.26 16.62
C ASN A 203 24.41 -16.98 16.01
N GLY A 204 23.83 -17.14 14.83
CA GLY A 204 23.18 -16.06 14.09
C GLY A 204 22.02 -15.43 14.85
N VAL A 205 21.42 -14.42 14.23
CA VAL A 205 20.19 -13.74 14.68
C VAL A 205 19.25 -14.73 15.34
N ARG A 206 19.03 -14.57 16.64
CA ARG A 206 18.03 -15.38 17.35
C ARG A 206 16.67 -14.91 16.87
N HIS A 207 15.97 -15.79 16.15
CA HIS A 207 14.58 -15.56 15.81
C HIS A 207 13.80 -15.42 17.13
N THR A 208 13.19 -14.27 17.34
CA THR A 208 12.37 -13.98 18.52
C THR A 208 11.04 -14.68 18.34
N LEU A 209 10.81 -15.77 19.06
CA LEU A 209 9.53 -16.47 19.02
C LEU A 209 8.43 -15.60 19.67
N PRO A 210 7.25 -15.46 19.04
CA PRO A 210 6.12 -14.81 19.68
C PRO A 210 5.72 -15.56 20.96
N ALA A 211 5.26 -14.84 21.98
CA ALA A 211 4.86 -15.44 23.25
C ALA A 211 3.57 -16.26 23.10
N GLU A 212 3.68 -17.59 22.95
CA GLU A 212 2.54 -18.52 22.79
C GLU A 212 1.52 -18.41 23.93
N ASP A 213 1.99 -18.28 25.18
CA ASP A 213 1.15 -18.17 26.36
C ASP A 213 0.26 -16.92 26.36
N LYS A 214 0.65 -15.87 25.65
CA LYS A 214 -0.11 -14.61 25.61
C LYS A 214 -1.38 -14.74 24.76
N TYR A 215 -1.35 -15.55 23.69
CA TYR A 215 -2.43 -15.66 22.71
C TYR A 215 -3.16 -17.01 22.75
N SER A 216 -3.08 -17.72 23.89
CA SER A 216 -3.86 -18.94 24.11
C SER A 216 -5.37 -18.70 23.97
N TRP A 217 -6.11 -19.70 23.47
CA TRP A 217 -7.54 -19.58 23.15
C TRP A 217 -8.41 -19.13 24.33
N TYR A 218 -8.08 -19.56 25.56
CA TYR A 218 -8.83 -19.23 26.78
C TYR A 218 -8.53 -17.84 27.36
N ARG A 219 -7.45 -17.17 26.90
CA ARG A 219 -7.08 -15.82 27.36
C ARG A 219 -7.72 -14.77 26.46
N LEU A 220 -8.93 -14.37 26.82
CA LEU A 220 -9.66 -13.26 26.20
C LEU A 220 -9.36 -11.94 26.93
N ASN A 221 -8.09 -11.51 26.92
CA ASN A 221 -7.66 -10.25 27.53
C ASN A 221 -8.32 -9.03 26.85
N SER A 222 -8.32 -7.88 27.54
CA SER A 222 -9.01 -6.63 27.18
C SER A 222 -8.71 -6.04 25.80
N ASP A 223 -7.54 -6.34 25.20
CA ASP A 223 -7.07 -5.64 23.99
C ASP A 223 -7.69 -6.21 22.70
N TRP A 224 -9.01 -6.08 22.49
CA TRP A 224 -9.75 -6.77 21.42
C TRP A 224 -9.24 -6.55 19.98
N ASP A 225 -8.47 -5.50 19.73
CA ASP A 225 -7.93 -5.18 18.39
C ASP A 225 -6.75 -6.08 17.98
N GLN A 226 -5.84 -6.40 18.91
CA GLN A 226 -4.69 -7.24 18.60
C GLN A 226 -5.03 -8.72 18.78
N VAL A 227 -5.18 -9.46 17.68
CA VAL A 227 -5.55 -10.88 17.71
C VAL A 227 -4.35 -11.83 17.78
N GLY A 228 -3.17 -11.35 17.43
CA GLY A 228 -1.94 -12.15 17.44
C GLY A 228 -0.66 -11.33 17.26
N GLU A 229 0.42 -12.06 17.00
CA GLU A 229 1.76 -11.52 16.82
C GLU A 229 2.53 -12.34 15.80
N LEU A 230 3.19 -11.62 14.89
CA LEU A 230 4.00 -12.19 13.81
C LEU A 230 5.45 -11.76 14.01
N SER A 231 6.35 -12.73 14.08
CA SER A 231 7.79 -12.51 14.09
C SER A 231 8.38 -12.91 12.74
N VAL A 232 9.12 -11.99 12.12
CA VAL A 232 9.72 -12.16 10.79
C VAL A 232 11.20 -11.89 10.88
N THR A 233 12.02 -12.90 10.60
CA THR A 233 13.47 -12.73 10.42
C THR A 233 13.81 -12.73 8.94
N VAL A 234 14.43 -11.64 8.50
CA VAL A 234 14.96 -11.46 7.14
C VAL A 234 16.46 -11.73 7.16
N TYR A 235 16.89 -12.83 6.54
CA TYR A 235 18.29 -13.21 6.50
C TYR A 235 19.03 -12.51 5.37
N GLY A 236 18.56 -12.70 4.14
CA GLY A 236 19.22 -12.15 2.95
C GLY A 236 18.41 -12.40 1.68
N ALA A 237 18.92 -11.92 0.56
CA ALA A 237 18.40 -12.20 -0.77
C ALA A 237 19.52 -12.66 -1.70
N GLU A 238 19.15 -13.35 -2.77
CA GLU A 238 20.06 -13.83 -3.81
C GLU A 238 19.56 -13.45 -5.20
N GLY A 239 20.49 -13.21 -6.12
CA GLY A 239 20.18 -12.97 -7.53
C GLY A 239 19.47 -11.63 -7.80
N LEU A 240 19.69 -10.61 -6.96
CA LEU A 240 19.15 -9.28 -7.22
C LEU A 240 19.90 -8.61 -8.37
N ILE A 241 19.16 -8.09 -9.36
CA ILE A 241 19.72 -7.27 -10.44
C ILE A 241 19.48 -5.81 -10.11
N ALA A 242 20.57 -5.02 -10.13
CA ALA A 242 20.49 -3.57 -9.99
C ALA A 242 19.81 -2.94 -11.23
N LEU A 243 18.98 -1.93 -11.01
CA LEU A 243 18.37 -1.16 -12.11
C LEU A 243 19.32 -0.08 -12.66
N GLY A 244 20.49 0.12 -12.03
CA GLY A 244 21.50 1.10 -12.43
C GLY A 244 22.61 0.56 -13.34
N LEU A 245 23.31 1.47 -14.03
CA LEU A 245 24.43 1.21 -14.96
C LEU A 245 25.61 0.43 -14.35
N SER A 246 25.73 0.40 -13.02
CA SER A 246 26.84 -0.24 -12.30
C SER A 246 26.67 -1.76 -12.10
N GLY A 247 25.49 -2.33 -12.38
CA GLY A 247 25.22 -3.76 -12.19
C GLY A 247 25.16 -4.26 -10.73
N LYS A 248 25.48 -3.41 -9.74
CA LYS A 248 25.44 -3.72 -8.30
C LYS A 248 24.37 -2.90 -7.59
N ALA A 249 23.50 -3.55 -6.82
CA ALA A 249 22.35 -2.92 -6.17
C ALA A 249 22.70 -2.48 -4.74
N ASN A 250 22.16 -1.34 -4.29
CA ASN A 250 22.18 -0.95 -2.89
C ASN A 250 20.85 -1.38 -2.26
N ALA A 251 20.73 -2.66 -1.96
CA ALA A 251 19.44 -3.27 -1.65
C ALA A 251 19.03 -3.05 -0.18
N TYR A 252 17.77 -2.70 0.02
CA TYR A 252 17.08 -2.76 1.30
C TYR A 252 15.71 -3.42 1.15
N CYS A 253 15.23 -3.98 2.25
CA CYS A 253 13.97 -4.69 2.32
C CYS A 253 12.96 -3.86 3.11
N VAL A 254 11.72 -3.85 2.61
CA VAL A 254 10.59 -3.17 3.21
C VAL A 254 9.54 -4.21 3.54
N LEU A 255 9.16 -4.29 4.80
CA LEU A 255 8.13 -5.20 5.28
C LEU A 255 6.89 -4.36 5.64
N GLU A 256 5.76 -4.73 5.06
CA GLU A 256 4.46 -4.07 5.27
C GLU A 256 3.43 -5.12 5.69
N LEU A 257 2.86 -4.95 6.88
CA LEU A 257 1.71 -5.70 7.35
C LEU A 257 0.60 -4.69 7.66
N ASP A 258 -0.48 -4.73 6.88
CA ASP A 258 -1.58 -3.76 6.95
C ASP A 258 -1.09 -2.30 6.86
N ASN A 259 -1.22 -1.55 7.96
CA ASN A 259 -0.75 -0.16 8.09
C ASN A 259 0.62 -0.04 8.77
N SER A 260 1.16 -1.14 9.30
CA SER A 260 2.51 -1.20 9.87
C SER A 260 3.54 -1.39 8.76
N ARG A 261 4.62 -0.60 8.81
CA ARG A 261 5.67 -0.65 7.82
C ARG A 261 7.04 -0.41 8.43
N VAL A 262 7.93 -1.37 8.26
CA VAL A 262 9.32 -1.29 8.72
C VAL A 262 10.28 -1.50 7.55
N GLN A 263 11.51 -1.06 7.72
CA GLN A 263 12.55 -1.12 6.69
C GLN A 263 13.89 -1.56 7.27
N THR A 264 14.60 -2.44 6.56
CA THR A 264 15.96 -2.88 6.89
C THR A 264 17.00 -1.82 6.55
N HIS A 265 18.21 -1.99 7.12
CA HIS A 265 19.36 -1.22 6.68
C HIS A 265 19.70 -1.56 5.22
N ALA A 266 20.27 -0.59 4.50
CA ALA A 266 20.70 -0.81 3.13
C ALA A 266 22.09 -1.45 3.11
N VAL A 267 22.25 -2.48 2.28
CA VAL A 267 23.54 -3.13 2.04
C VAL A 267 24.03 -2.68 0.66
N PRO A 268 25.14 -1.93 0.58
CA PRO A 268 25.61 -1.37 -0.68
C PRO A 268 26.35 -2.40 -1.53
N GLY A 269 26.19 -2.31 -2.85
CA GLY A 269 27.11 -2.88 -3.83
C GLY A 269 27.10 -4.41 -3.99
N THR A 270 25.98 -5.09 -3.74
CA THR A 270 25.88 -6.56 -3.82
C THR A 270 24.57 -7.04 -4.48
N SER A 271 24.65 -8.15 -5.22
CA SER A 271 23.48 -8.91 -5.72
C SER A 271 22.86 -9.78 -4.63
N ASP A 272 23.63 -10.11 -3.60
CA ASP A 272 23.29 -11.08 -2.57
C ASP A 272 23.42 -10.43 -1.17
N PRO A 273 22.52 -9.49 -0.80
CA PRO A 273 22.59 -8.77 0.46
C PRO A 273 22.20 -9.66 1.64
N MET A 274 22.94 -9.55 2.74
CA MET A 274 22.62 -10.17 4.02
C MET A 274 22.20 -9.09 5.02
N TRP A 275 20.94 -9.13 5.48
CA TRP A 275 20.41 -8.19 6.46
C TRP A 275 20.38 -8.75 7.87
N ASN A 276 20.12 -10.05 8.03
CA ASN A 276 20.12 -10.72 9.32
C ASN A 276 19.38 -9.93 10.41
N LYS A 277 18.09 -9.69 10.22
CA LYS A 277 17.29 -8.83 11.11
C LYS A 277 15.90 -9.38 11.39
N SER A 278 15.50 -9.37 12.66
CA SER A 278 14.17 -9.79 13.12
C SER A 278 13.27 -8.58 13.37
N TYR A 279 12.00 -8.70 12.99
CA TYR A 279 10.94 -7.73 13.22
C TYR A 279 9.72 -8.40 13.80
N THR A 280 8.99 -7.66 14.64
CA THR A 280 7.76 -8.14 15.27
C THR A 280 6.61 -7.22 14.91
N PHE A 281 5.51 -7.81 14.46
CA PHE A 281 4.29 -7.11 14.07
C PHE A 281 3.11 -7.56 14.95
N ALA A 282 2.32 -6.60 15.40
CA ALA A 282 1.00 -6.89 15.93
C ALA A 282 0.07 -7.32 14.78
N VAL A 283 -0.62 -8.44 14.96
CA VAL A 283 -1.60 -8.94 13.98
C VAL A 283 -2.98 -8.55 14.47
N ASN A 284 -3.68 -7.70 13.72
CA ASN A 284 -5.06 -7.32 13.99
C ASN A 284 -6.06 -8.21 13.23
N ASP A 285 -5.66 -8.75 12.07
CA ASP A 285 -6.49 -9.65 11.27
C ASP A 285 -5.64 -10.79 10.73
N VAL A 286 -6.06 -12.03 10.99
CA VAL A 286 -5.35 -13.24 10.53
C VAL A 286 -5.44 -13.43 9.03
N THR A 287 -6.39 -12.79 8.35
CA THR A 287 -6.54 -12.83 6.88
C THR A 287 -5.66 -11.83 6.15
N SER A 288 -4.90 -11.01 6.89
CA SER A 288 -3.94 -10.06 6.34
C SER A 288 -2.78 -10.74 5.59
N MET A 289 -2.02 -9.93 4.86
CA MET A 289 -0.85 -10.39 4.11
C MET A 289 0.38 -9.57 4.46
N LEU A 290 1.47 -10.27 4.74
CA LEU A 290 2.78 -9.68 4.86
C LEU A 290 3.33 -9.40 3.45
N THR A 291 3.46 -8.13 3.11
CA THR A 291 4.06 -7.69 1.86
C THR A 291 5.52 -7.35 2.09
N ILE A 292 6.42 -8.00 1.36
CA ILE A 292 7.85 -7.73 1.41
C ILE A 292 8.29 -7.17 0.06
N THR A 293 8.96 -6.03 0.06
CA THR A 293 9.40 -5.35 -1.16
C THR A 293 10.89 -5.03 -1.06
N VAL A 294 11.66 -5.49 -2.03
CA VAL A 294 13.09 -5.18 -2.15
C VAL A 294 13.26 -3.97 -3.07
N LYS A 295 14.00 -2.97 -2.60
CA LYS A 295 14.21 -1.69 -3.29
C LYS A 295 15.70 -1.34 -3.30
N ASP A 296 16.10 -0.51 -4.25
CA ASP A 296 17.45 0.03 -4.35
C ASP A 296 17.51 1.44 -3.74
N GLU A 297 18.48 1.70 -2.88
CA GLU A 297 18.72 3.02 -2.27
C GLU A 297 19.14 4.04 -3.33
N SER A 298 19.85 3.61 -4.38
CA SER A 298 20.34 4.51 -5.45
C SER A 298 19.22 5.17 -6.27
N ILE A 299 18.01 4.61 -6.24
CA ILE A 299 16.85 5.02 -7.05
C ILE A 299 15.87 5.90 -6.27
N ILE A 300 16.07 6.04 -4.95
CA ILE A 300 15.18 6.84 -4.07
C ILE A 300 15.00 8.27 -4.60
N ASN A 301 15.98 8.82 -5.31
CA ASN A 301 15.97 10.18 -5.84
C ASN A 301 15.41 10.35 -7.26
N THR A 302 15.26 9.28 -8.04
CA THR A 302 15.06 9.41 -9.50
C THR A 302 13.70 8.88 -9.99
N MET A 303 13.18 7.79 -9.42
CA MET A 303 11.90 7.18 -9.82
C MET A 303 11.16 6.66 -8.57
N LYS A 304 10.03 7.28 -8.22
CA LYS A 304 9.42 7.14 -6.87
C LYS A 304 8.77 5.79 -6.55
N ASP A 305 8.77 4.81 -7.45
CA ASP A 305 8.00 3.56 -7.28
C ASP A 305 8.67 2.33 -7.94
N GLU A 306 9.94 2.41 -8.35
CA GLU A 306 10.62 1.27 -8.98
C GLU A 306 11.11 0.27 -7.92
N THR A 307 10.68 -0.98 -8.03
CA THR A 307 10.94 -2.06 -7.07
C THR A 307 11.70 -3.18 -7.76
N ILE A 308 12.76 -3.69 -7.14
CA ILE A 308 13.54 -4.82 -7.67
C ILE A 308 12.68 -6.10 -7.65
N GLY A 309 11.94 -6.29 -6.56
CA GLY A 309 11.03 -7.41 -6.41
C GLY A 309 10.04 -7.21 -5.27
N LYS A 310 8.87 -7.85 -5.39
CA LYS A 310 7.80 -7.80 -4.39
C LYS A 310 7.26 -9.21 -4.15
N ILE A 311 6.95 -9.53 -2.90
CA ILE A 311 6.25 -10.76 -2.52
C ILE A 311 5.16 -10.42 -1.50
N SER A 312 4.02 -11.12 -1.55
CA SER A 312 2.90 -10.93 -0.60
C SER A 312 2.49 -12.28 -0.03
N ILE A 313 2.74 -12.51 1.25
CA ILE A 313 2.57 -13.81 1.93
C ILE A 313 1.34 -13.74 2.84
N PRO A 314 0.31 -14.56 2.62
CA PRO A 314 -0.84 -14.63 3.52
C PRO A 314 -0.44 -15.23 4.87
N LEU A 315 -0.89 -14.61 5.96
CA LEU A 315 -0.53 -15.05 7.32
C LEU A 315 -0.95 -16.50 7.61
N LEU A 316 -2.13 -16.91 7.14
CA LEU A 316 -2.66 -18.28 7.31
C LEU A 316 -1.85 -19.36 6.56
N THR A 317 -0.96 -18.97 5.65
CA THR A 317 -0.12 -19.92 4.89
C THR A 317 1.28 -20.10 5.47
N ILE A 318 1.61 -19.32 6.51
CA ILE A 318 2.92 -19.36 7.16
C ILE A 318 3.06 -20.67 7.94
N VAL A 319 4.17 -21.36 7.70
CA VAL A 319 4.63 -22.48 8.52
C VAL A 319 5.61 -21.92 9.54
N ASN A 320 5.35 -22.17 10.82
CA ASN A 320 6.16 -21.61 11.91
C ASN A 320 7.58 -22.18 11.89
N ASP A 321 8.56 -21.28 12.07
CA ASP A 321 9.99 -21.56 12.26
C ASP A 321 10.71 -22.25 11.09
N GLU A 322 10.09 -22.27 9.91
CA GLU A 322 10.73 -22.77 8.69
C GLU A 322 11.57 -21.67 8.02
N LYS A 323 12.85 -21.96 7.77
CA LYS A 323 13.70 -21.12 6.91
C LYS A 323 13.44 -21.47 5.46
N LYS A 324 12.85 -20.55 4.70
CA LYS A 324 12.44 -20.80 3.32
C LYS A 324 12.90 -19.71 2.36
N TRP A 325 13.42 -20.15 1.22
CA TRP A 325 13.67 -19.29 0.07
C TRP A 325 12.35 -19.04 -0.67
N LEU A 326 11.99 -17.77 -0.83
CA LEU A 326 10.82 -17.34 -1.57
C LEU A 326 11.24 -16.50 -2.77
N GLN A 327 10.64 -16.78 -3.93
CA GLN A 327 10.93 -16.03 -5.15
C GLN A 327 10.22 -14.67 -5.11
N LEU A 328 10.92 -13.62 -5.53
CA LEU A 328 10.38 -12.28 -5.63
C LEU A 328 9.73 -12.10 -7.01
N ASP A 329 8.49 -11.58 -7.04
CA ASP A 329 7.84 -11.17 -8.28
C ASP A 329 8.47 -9.86 -8.77
N ASN A 330 8.91 -9.86 -10.03
CA ASN A 330 9.49 -8.69 -10.68
C ASN A 330 8.48 -8.11 -11.66
N LYS A 331 8.03 -6.88 -11.39
CA LYS A 331 7.11 -6.15 -12.28
C LYS A 331 7.74 -5.80 -13.63
N SER A 332 9.06 -5.93 -13.79
CA SER A 332 9.72 -5.82 -15.08
C SER A 332 9.34 -7.02 -15.95
N LYS A 333 8.45 -6.78 -16.93
CA LYS A 333 8.07 -7.74 -17.97
C LYS A 333 9.33 -8.45 -18.49
N ASN A 334 9.37 -9.78 -18.35
CA ASN A 334 10.45 -10.73 -18.68
C ASN A 334 11.43 -11.08 -17.53
N PRO A 335 11.03 -11.97 -16.61
CA PRO A 335 11.94 -12.56 -15.62
C PRO A 335 13.00 -13.49 -16.25
N ILE A 336 12.72 -14.04 -17.43
CA ILE A 336 13.52 -15.12 -18.04
C ILE A 336 14.65 -14.61 -18.95
N SER A 337 14.54 -13.39 -19.50
CA SER A 337 15.51 -12.88 -20.49
C SER A 337 16.85 -12.41 -19.90
N LYS A 338 17.01 -12.42 -18.56
CA LYS A 338 18.26 -12.03 -17.87
C LYS A 338 18.86 -13.11 -16.95
N GLY A 339 18.30 -14.32 -16.92
CA GLY A 339 18.89 -15.46 -16.20
C GLY A 339 18.97 -15.36 -14.66
N SER A 340 18.43 -14.31 -14.04
CA SER A 340 18.43 -14.17 -12.57
C SER A 340 17.02 -14.30 -12.01
N SER A 341 16.80 -15.29 -11.16
CA SER A 341 15.57 -15.44 -10.37
C SER A 341 15.83 -14.86 -8.97
N PRO A 342 15.38 -13.62 -8.67
CA PRO A 342 15.61 -13.02 -7.37
C PRO A 342 14.85 -13.79 -6.29
N LYS A 343 15.56 -14.19 -5.23
CA LYS A 343 15.00 -14.96 -4.10
C LYS A 343 15.33 -14.27 -2.78
N ILE A 344 14.49 -14.46 -1.77
CA ILE A 344 14.69 -13.94 -0.42
C ILE A 344 14.57 -15.07 0.60
N LEU A 345 15.48 -15.11 1.57
CA LEU A 345 15.48 -16.08 2.66
C LEU A 345 14.81 -15.48 3.89
N LEU A 346 13.72 -16.11 4.31
CA LEU A 346 12.88 -15.65 5.41
C LEU A 346 12.61 -16.78 6.39
N GLN A 347 12.46 -16.43 7.66
CA GLN A 347 11.88 -17.28 8.70
C GLN A 347 10.78 -16.51 9.41
N MET A 348 9.61 -17.13 9.51
CA MET A 348 8.42 -16.50 10.08
C MET A 348 7.85 -17.41 11.14
N SER A 349 7.37 -16.81 12.24
CA SER A 349 6.60 -17.52 13.26
C SER A 349 5.44 -16.64 13.66
N ILE A 350 4.25 -17.23 13.71
CA ILE A 350 3.02 -16.51 13.98
C ILE A 350 2.19 -17.26 15.02
N VAL A 351 1.68 -16.48 15.97
CA VAL A 351 0.81 -16.95 17.05
C VAL A 351 -0.41 -16.05 17.11
N TRP A 352 -1.60 -16.63 17.19
CA TRP A 352 -2.86 -15.88 17.32
C TRP A 352 -3.86 -16.62 18.20
N ASN A 353 -4.79 -15.87 18.80
CA ASN A 353 -5.93 -16.45 19.49
C ASN A 353 -7.04 -16.79 18.47
N PRO A 354 -7.43 -18.06 18.31
CA PRO A 354 -8.39 -18.47 17.27
C PRO A 354 -9.81 -17.92 17.51
N ILE A 355 -10.25 -17.79 18.76
CA ILE A 355 -11.60 -17.27 19.10
C ILE A 355 -11.67 -15.78 18.78
N LYS A 356 -10.68 -15.04 19.25
CA LYS A 356 -10.58 -13.60 19.05
C LYS A 356 -10.42 -13.26 17.57
N ALA A 357 -9.56 -13.99 16.86
CA ALA A 357 -9.39 -13.87 15.42
C ALA A 357 -10.71 -14.13 14.69
N SER A 358 -11.45 -15.19 15.04
CA SER A 358 -12.75 -15.53 14.43
C SER A 358 -13.78 -14.40 14.58
N LEU A 359 -13.89 -13.82 15.78
CA LEU A 359 -14.83 -12.72 16.04
C LEU A 359 -14.42 -11.41 15.33
N ARG A 360 -13.11 -11.16 15.20
CA ARG A 360 -12.58 -9.99 14.49
C ARG A 360 -12.93 -10.01 13.00
N LEU A 361 -13.18 -11.17 12.40
CA LEU A 361 -13.61 -11.28 10.99
C LEU A 361 -14.99 -10.66 10.70
N LEU A 362 -15.81 -10.45 11.73
CA LEU A 362 -17.11 -9.77 11.61
C LEU A 362 -16.99 -8.24 11.73
N SER A 363 -15.86 -7.76 12.23
CA SER A 363 -15.56 -6.33 12.32
C SER A 363 -15.12 -5.80 10.95
N PRO A 364 -15.26 -4.50 10.67
CA PRO A 364 -14.81 -3.94 9.40
C PRO A 364 -13.31 -4.21 9.19
N LYS A 365 -12.94 -4.55 7.96
CA LYS A 365 -11.53 -4.76 7.59
C LYS A 365 -10.78 -3.44 7.67
N GLU A 366 -9.60 -3.45 8.28
CA GLU A 366 -8.75 -2.26 8.34
C GLU A 366 -8.39 -1.81 6.93
N THR A 367 -8.67 -0.54 6.63
CA THR A 367 -8.34 0.03 5.32
C THR A 367 -6.86 0.36 5.31
N LYS A 368 -6.16 -0.14 4.28
CA LYS A 368 -4.74 0.19 4.08
C LYS A 368 -4.63 1.64 3.62
N TYR A 369 -4.18 2.54 4.51
CA TYR A 369 -4.13 3.98 4.22
C TYR A 369 -3.21 4.34 3.05
N THR A 370 -2.22 3.50 2.72
CA THR A 370 -1.22 3.80 1.69
C THR A 370 -1.60 3.29 0.29
N GLU A 371 -2.66 2.47 0.15
CA GLU A 371 -3.03 1.91 -1.14
C GLU A 371 -3.73 2.94 -2.03
N LYS A 372 -2.94 3.65 -2.84
CA LYS A 372 -3.47 4.43 -3.96
C LYS A 372 -3.96 3.46 -5.01
N THR A 373 -5.25 3.13 -4.99
CA THR A 373 -5.91 2.48 -6.13
C THR A 373 -5.79 3.42 -7.33
N GLN A 374 -4.74 3.24 -8.13
CA GLN A 374 -4.65 3.87 -9.43
C GLN A 374 -5.83 3.33 -10.23
N ARG A 375 -6.83 4.18 -10.51
CA ARG A 375 -7.95 3.87 -11.39
C ARG A 375 -7.39 3.67 -12.81
N LYS A 376 -6.84 2.49 -13.08
CA LYS A 376 -6.40 2.10 -14.42
C LYS A 376 -7.60 1.52 -15.15
N PHE A 377 -7.94 2.12 -16.28
CA PHE A 377 -8.96 1.61 -17.18
C PHE A 377 -8.36 0.42 -17.95
N ASN A 378 -8.64 -0.79 -17.48
CA ASN A 378 -8.18 -2.01 -18.11
C ASN A 378 -9.37 -2.66 -18.84
N ILE A 379 -9.54 -2.31 -20.12
CA ILE A 379 -10.61 -2.85 -20.98
C ILE A 379 -10.64 -4.38 -20.99
N PRO A 380 -9.49 -5.10 -21.07
CA PRO A 380 -9.51 -6.57 -21.09
C PRO A 380 -10.06 -7.22 -19.80
N LEU A 381 -9.86 -6.56 -18.65
CA LEU A 381 -10.38 -7.07 -17.36
C LEU A 381 -11.90 -6.98 -17.33
N ILE A 382 -12.48 -5.93 -17.92
CA ILE A 382 -13.93 -5.75 -18.00
C ILE A 382 -14.54 -6.86 -18.86
N TYR A 383 -13.93 -7.15 -20.02
CA TYR A 383 -14.40 -8.24 -20.88
C TYR A 383 -14.36 -9.60 -20.17
N SER A 384 -13.26 -9.90 -19.47
CA SER A 384 -13.14 -11.11 -18.67
C SER A 384 -14.20 -11.20 -17.56
N ASN A 385 -14.47 -10.09 -16.86
CA ASN A 385 -15.49 -10.01 -15.82
C ASN A 385 -16.91 -10.18 -16.38
N LEU A 386 -17.19 -9.63 -17.56
CA LEU A 386 -18.47 -9.82 -18.27
C LEU A 386 -18.65 -11.27 -18.74
N LYS A 387 -17.59 -11.95 -19.20
CA LYS A 387 -17.63 -13.38 -19.54
C LYS A 387 -18.03 -14.23 -18.33
N PHE A 388 -17.45 -13.96 -17.17
CA PHE A 388 -17.82 -14.68 -15.94
C PHE A 388 -19.30 -14.47 -15.55
N ILE A 389 -19.80 -13.23 -15.67
CA ILE A 389 -21.22 -12.93 -15.41
C ILE A 389 -22.11 -13.67 -16.41
N LYS A 390 -21.75 -13.65 -17.70
CA LYS A 390 -22.43 -14.37 -18.77
C LYS A 390 -22.52 -15.86 -18.42
N ASP A 391 -21.41 -16.49 -18.03
CA ASP A 391 -21.37 -17.91 -17.67
C ASP A 391 -22.31 -18.24 -16.49
N ILE A 392 -22.41 -17.36 -15.48
CA ILE A 392 -23.36 -17.52 -14.37
C ILE A 392 -24.80 -17.41 -14.86
N PHE A 393 -25.12 -16.42 -15.70
CA PHE A 393 -26.46 -16.30 -16.27
C PHE A 393 -26.84 -17.51 -17.13
N TYR A 394 -25.92 -18.05 -17.92
CA TYR A 394 -26.15 -19.30 -18.65
C TYR A 394 -26.40 -20.48 -17.70
N ALA A 395 -25.63 -20.61 -16.62
CA ALA A 395 -25.85 -21.66 -15.63
C ALA A 395 -27.23 -21.54 -14.95
N VAL A 396 -27.66 -20.31 -14.61
CA VAL A 396 -28.99 -20.06 -14.04
C VAL A 396 -30.10 -20.34 -15.07
N TYR A 397 -29.92 -19.89 -16.31
CA TYR A 397 -30.87 -20.13 -17.40
C TYR A 397 -31.05 -21.63 -17.66
N TYR A 398 -29.94 -22.37 -17.79
CA TYR A 398 -29.97 -23.80 -18.02
C TYR A 398 -30.54 -24.57 -16.82
N GLY A 399 -30.21 -24.15 -15.60
CA GLY A 399 -30.83 -24.69 -14.38
C GLY A 399 -32.34 -24.46 -14.33
N ASN A 400 -32.79 -23.26 -14.73
CA ASN A 400 -34.21 -22.94 -14.81
C ASN A 400 -34.93 -23.77 -15.88
N GLU A 401 -34.33 -23.96 -17.06
CA GLU A 401 -34.85 -24.86 -18.10
C GLU A 401 -34.95 -26.30 -17.60
N HIS A 402 -33.96 -26.80 -16.85
CA HIS A 402 -34.06 -28.11 -16.22
C HIS A 402 -35.18 -28.21 -15.18
N LEU A 403 -35.40 -27.18 -14.37
CA LEU A 403 -36.52 -27.16 -13.42
C LEU A 403 -37.87 -27.21 -14.16
N LYS A 404 -38.02 -26.47 -15.26
CA LYS A 404 -39.21 -26.53 -16.11
C LYS A 404 -39.41 -27.93 -16.70
N TYR A 405 -38.36 -28.52 -17.27
CA TYR A 405 -38.39 -29.89 -17.80
C TYR A 405 -38.91 -30.91 -16.77
N VAL A 406 -38.47 -30.76 -15.52
CA VAL A 406 -38.93 -31.59 -14.40
C VAL A 406 -40.39 -31.29 -14.04
N PHE A 407 -40.81 -30.03 -14.02
CA PHE A 407 -42.20 -29.65 -13.69
C PHE A 407 -43.21 -29.95 -14.80
N GLU A 408 -42.80 -29.96 -16.07
CA GLU A 408 -43.65 -30.24 -17.23
C GLU A 408 -43.77 -31.74 -17.53
N TRP A 409 -43.13 -32.60 -16.74
CA TRP A 409 -43.19 -34.06 -16.85
C TRP A 409 -42.70 -34.62 -18.19
N GLU A 410 -41.81 -33.92 -18.89
CA GLU A 410 -41.22 -34.41 -20.15
C GLU A 410 -40.49 -35.75 -19.97
N ASN A 411 -39.89 -35.99 -18.80
CA ASN A 411 -39.42 -37.30 -18.38
C ASN A 411 -40.19 -37.80 -17.15
N ARG A 412 -41.10 -38.75 -17.40
CA ARG A 412 -42.03 -39.27 -16.38
C ARG A 412 -41.34 -39.87 -15.15
N GLU A 413 -40.19 -40.52 -15.31
CA GLU A 413 -39.46 -41.16 -14.20
C GLU A 413 -38.74 -40.12 -13.33
N LYS A 414 -38.02 -39.18 -13.96
CA LYS A 414 -37.28 -38.13 -13.24
C LYS A 414 -38.22 -37.16 -12.53
N SER A 415 -39.33 -36.80 -13.15
CA SER A 415 -40.35 -35.93 -12.54
C SER A 415 -41.06 -36.61 -11.37
N ALA A 416 -41.35 -37.91 -11.47
CA ALA A 416 -41.92 -38.67 -10.34
C ALA A 416 -40.95 -38.74 -9.15
N ILE A 417 -39.66 -39.02 -9.40
CA ILE A 417 -38.63 -39.05 -8.35
C ILE A 417 -38.46 -37.66 -7.73
N ALA A 418 -38.43 -36.60 -8.53
CA ALA A 418 -38.31 -35.23 -8.05
C ALA A 418 -39.52 -34.81 -7.19
N LEU A 419 -40.73 -35.16 -7.59
CA LEU A 419 -41.95 -34.92 -6.80
C LEU A 419 -41.92 -35.71 -5.48
N GLY A 420 -41.52 -36.98 -5.51
CA GLY A 420 -41.34 -37.79 -4.30
C GLY A 420 -40.32 -37.17 -3.34
N ALA A 421 -39.16 -36.77 -3.85
CA ALA A 421 -38.12 -36.10 -3.07
C ALA A 421 -38.59 -34.76 -2.49
N TRP A 422 -39.36 -33.97 -3.26
CA TRP A 422 -39.95 -32.71 -2.80
C TRP A 422 -40.91 -32.93 -1.64
N LEU A 423 -41.83 -33.90 -1.75
CA LEU A 423 -42.79 -34.22 -0.70
C LEU A 423 -42.09 -34.73 0.57
N ILE A 424 -41.10 -35.62 0.43
CA ILE A 424 -40.30 -36.12 1.56
C ILE A 424 -39.54 -34.96 2.23
N PHE A 425 -38.89 -34.11 1.43
CA PHE A 425 -38.15 -32.96 1.94
C PHE A 425 -39.05 -32.07 2.79
N TRP A 426 -40.18 -31.60 2.25
CA TRP A 426 -41.08 -30.71 2.98
C TRP A 426 -41.81 -31.38 4.15
N PHE A 427 -42.02 -32.70 4.11
CA PHE A 427 -42.59 -33.44 5.23
C PHE A 427 -41.64 -33.47 6.44
N PHE A 428 -40.33 -33.66 6.22
CA PHE A 428 -39.34 -33.72 7.30
C PHE A 428 -38.67 -32.37 7.62
N PHE A 429 -38.74 -31.40 6.71
CA PHE A 429 -38.05 -30.13 6.84
C PHE A 429 -38.62 -29.29 8.00
N ARG A 430 -37.74 -28.97 8.95
CA ARG A 430 -38.00 -28.04 10.04
C ARG A 430 -37.08 -26.84 9.91
N MET A 431 -37.49 -25.67 10.42
CA MET A 431 -36.73 -24.41 10.28
C MET A 431 -35.28 -24.50 10.77
N TRP A 432 -35.00 -25.30 11.82
CA TRP A 432 -33.65 -25.51 12.34
C TRP A 432 -32.71 -26.24 11.37
N MET A 433 -33.25 -26.94 10.36
CA MET A 433 -32.47 -27.60 9.31
C MET A 433 -32.02 -26.63 8.21
N THR A 434 -32.56 -25.41 8.14
CA THR A 434 -32.20 -24.42 7.10
C THR A 434 -30.69 -24.17 7.01
N PRO A 435 -29.96 -23.91 8.13
CA PRO A 435 -28.52 -23.72 8.06
C PRO A 435 -27.77 -24.99 7.63
N LEU A 436 -28.27 -26.19 7.94
CA LEU A 436 -27.64 -27.45 7.54
C LEU A 436 -27.75 -27.69 6.03
N VAL A 437 -28.86 -27.29 5.41
CA VAL A 437 -28.99 -27.33 3.95
C VAL A 437 -27.94 -26.43 3.28
N ILE A 438 -27.62 -25.28 3.88
CA ILE A 438 -26.55 -24.38 3.40
C ILE A 438 -25.14 -24.99 3.60
N VAL A 439 -24.97 -25.94 4.52
CA VAL A 439 -23.71 -26.66 4.72
C VAL A 439 -23.50 -27.77 3.66
N LEU A 440 -24.56 -28.30 3.05
CA LEU A 440 -24.43 -29.40 2.07
C LEU A 440 -23.48 -29.11 0.89
N PRO A 441 -23.48 -27.92 0.26
CA PRO A 441 -22.49 -27.58 -0.76
C PRO A 441 -21.04 -27.62 -0.24
N PHE A 442 -20.79 -27.18 1.01
CA PHE A 442 -19.47 -27.28 1.61
C PHE A 442 -19.05 -28.73 1.79
N ILE A 443 -19.94 -29.58 2.28
CA ILE A 443 -19.68 -31.02 2.43
C ILE A 443 -19.39 -31.66 1.06
N TYR A 444 -20.17 -31.32 0.03
CA TYR A 444 -19.96 -31.81 -1.33
C TYR A 444 -18.57 -31.43 -1.85
N PHE A 445 -18.17 -30.16 -1.75
CA PHE A 445 -16.84 -29.73 -2.19
C PHE A 445 -15.71 -30.30 -1.32
N TRP A 446 -15.95 -30.51 -0.02
CA TRP A 446 -15.01 -31.17 0.89
C TRP A 446 -14.70 -32.60 0.47
N PHE A 447 -15.73 -33.42 0.18
CA PHE A 447 -15.55 -34.78 -0.31
C PHE A 447 -15.00 -34.82 -1.74
N ASN A 448 -15.42 -33.90 -2.61
CA ASN A 448 -14.91 -33.88 -3.98
C ASN A 448 -13.45 -33.38 -4.07
N ARG A 449 -12.96 -32.66 -3.06
CA ARG A 449 -11.56 -32.22 -2.97
C ARG A 449 -10.57 -33.38 -2.94
N SER A 450 -10.89 -34.48 -2.26
CA SER A 450 -10.01 -35.67 -2.27
C SER A 450 -9.95 -36.36 -3.63
N ASN A 451 -11.00 -36.21 -4.44
CA ASN A 451 -11.10 -36.83 -5.77
C ASN A 451 -10.59 -35.92 -6.90
N THR A 452 -10.31 -34.65 -6.62
CA THR A 452 -9.84 -33.66 -7.61
C THR A 452 -8.34 -33.33 -7.44
N SER A 453 -7.52 -34.33 -7.11
CA SER A 453 -6.08 -34.25 -7.36
C SER A 453 -5.81 -34.61 -8.83
N LEU A 454 -5.20 -33.68 -9.57
CA LEU A 454 -4.66 -33.84 -10.94
C LEU A 454 -5.66 -33.82 -12.10
N ILE A 455 -6.26 -32.65 -12.38
CA ILE A 455 -6.51 -32.27 -13.79
C ILE A 455 -6.13 -30.79 -13.94
N PRO A 456 -5.00 -30.46 -14.59
CA PRO A 456 -4.76 -29.12 -15.09
C PRO A 456 -5.85 -28.80 -16.09
N THR A 457 -6.69 -27.80 -15.82
CA THR A 457 -7.57 -27.23 -16.83
C THR A 457 -6.69 -26.69 -17.96
N PRO A 458 -6.77 -27.22 -19.19
CA PRO A 458 -6.11 -26.59 -20.32
C PRO A 458 -6.75 -25.22 -20.51
N GLN A 459 -5.94 -24.17 -20.50
CA GLN A 459 -6.37 -22.89 -21.03
C GLN A 459 -6.55 -23.10 -22.53
N LEU A 460 -7.81 -23.20 -22.98
CA LEU A 460 -8.14 -22.97 -24.38
C LEU A 460 -7.92 -21.47 -24.64
N GLU A 461 -6.79 -21.17 -25.26
CA GLU A 461 -6.61 -19.95 -26.05
C GLU A 461 -7.64 -20.00 -27.17
N GLU A 462 -8.81 -19.39 -26.95
CA GLU A 462 -9.68 -18.99 -28.05
C GLU A 462 -9.16 -17.62 -28.54
N GLU A 463 -8.51 -17.64 -29.70
CA GLU A 463 -8.28 -16.46 -30.52
C GLU A 463 -9.61 -15.73 -30.72
N SER A 464 -9.79 -14.58 -30.07
CA SER A 464 -10.89 -13.67 -30.37
C SER A 464 -10.48 -12.81 -31.56
N THR A 465 -11.05 -13.12 -32.73
CA THR A 465 -11.02 -12.28 -33.93
C THR A 465 -11.45 -10.86 -33.58
N GLU A 466 -10.57 -9.89 -33.86
CA GLU A 466 -10.84 -8.47 -33.76
C GLU A 466 -11.88 -8.08 -34.82
N GLU A 467 -13.13 -7.87 -34.42
CA GLU A 467 -14.08 -7.07 -35.21
C GLU A 467 -13.95 -5.62 -34.76
N ASP A 468 -13.21 -4.85 -35.56
CA ASP A 468 -13.10 -3.41 -35.50
C ASP A 468 -14.47 -2.76 -35.73
N LEU A 469 -15.14 -2.35 -34.65
CA LEU A 469 -16.25 -1.40 -34.74
C LEU A 469 -15.69 0.03 -34.81
N GLU A 470 -15.50 0.51 -36.03
CA GLU A 470 -15.22 1.92 -36.34
C GLU A 470 -16.38 2.81 -35.85
N LEU A 471 -16.16 3.50 -34.73
CA LEU A 471 -17.02 4.62 -34.33
C LEU A 471 -16.52 5.91 -35.01
N THR A 472 -17.32 6.38 -35.96
CA THR A 472 -17.13 7.63 -36.68
C THR A 472 -17.18 8.85 -35.75
N LYS A 473 -16.28 9.79 -36.04
CA LYS A 473 -16.02 11.03 -35.32
C LYS A 473 -17.24 11.96 -35.33
N ASP A 474 -17.66 12.43 -34.16
CA ASP A 474 -18.23 13.76 -34.00
C ASP A 474 -17.72 14.41 -32.71
N ASP A 475 -16.84 15.39 -32.90
CA ASP A 475 -15.86 15.80 -31.92
C ASP A 475 -16.14 17.25 -31.48
N LYS A 476 -16.55 17.43 -30.21
CA LYS A 476 -16.25 18.55 -29.27
C LYS A 476 -17.37 18.83 -28.26
N THR A 477 -18.63 18.59 -28.60
CA THR A 477 -19.78 18.74 -27.66
C THR A 477 -20.01 17.48 -26.82
N ILE A 478 -19.61 16.33 -27.36
CA ILE A 478 -19.72 15.03 -26.70
C ILE A 478 -18.67 14.88 -25.61
N LYS A 479 -17.51 15.55 -25.69
CA LYS A 479 -16.41 15.36 -24.72
C LYS A 479 -16.82 15.69 -23.28
N THR A 480 -17.63 16.71 -23.04
CA THR A 480 -18.15 17.03 -21.70
C THR A 480 -19.22 16.04 -21.21
N ARG A 481 -20.12 15.59 -22.10
CA ARG A 481 -21.06 14.49 -21.82
C ARG A 481 -20.38 13.14 -21.65
N LEU A 482 -19.23 12.96 -22.28
CA LEU A 482 -18.42 11.74 -22.23
C LEU A 482 -17.61 11.69 -20.94
N TYR A 483 -17.20 12.82 -20.36
CA TYR A 483 -16.67 12.85 -18.98
C TYR A 483 -17.75 12.51 -17.94
N GLU A 484 -18.99 12.99 -18.09
CA GLU A 484 -20.13 12.60 -17.22
C GLU A 484 -20.47 11.09 -17.40
N LEU A 485 -20.47 10.59 -18.64
CA LEU A 485 -20.65 9.17 -18.94
C LEU A 485 -19.45 8.32 -18.51
N GLN A 486 -18.25 8.89 -18.47
CA GLN A 486 -17.04 8.19 -18.04
C GLN A 486 -17.12 7.88 -16.54
N ASP A 487 -17.63 8.81 -15.72
CA ASP A 487 -17.86 8.57 -14.30
C ASP A 487 -18.97 7.53 -14.05
N LEU A 488 -20.06 7.56 -14.84
CA LEU A 488 -21.08 6.51 -14.81
C LEU A 488 -20.53 5.16 -15.26
N THR A 489 -19.70 5.13 -16.30
CA THR A 489 -19.03 3.92 -16.80
C THR A 489 -18.06 3.37 -15.76
N PHE A 490 -17.30 4.23 -15.08
CA PHE A 490 -16.44 3.81 -13.97
C PHE A 490 -17.27 3.28 -12.80
N THR A 491 -18.43 3.88 -12.49
CA THR A 491 -19.32 3.39 -11.44
C THR A 491 -19.92 2.02 -11.78
N ILE A 492 -20.38 1.84 -13.02
CA ILE A 492 -20.90 0.55 -13.52
C ILE A 492 -19.78 -0.49 -13.50
N LYS A 493 -18.59 -0.12 -13.99
CA LYS A 493 -17.40 -0.98 -13.96
C LYS A 493 -17.05 -1.39 -12.53
N ASP A 494 -16.96 -0.45 -11.61
CA ASP A 494 -16.62 -0.72 -10.21
C ASP A 494 -17.70 -1.59 -9.55
N GLY A 495 -18.97 -1.40 -9.90
CA GLY A 495 -20.08 -2.25 -9.49
C GLY A 495 -19.98 -3.68 -10.04
N ILE A 496 -19.66 -3.84 -11.32
CA ILE A 496 -19.42 -5.15 -11.97
C ILE A 496 -18.22 -5.84 -11.32
N ASP A 497 -17.09 -5.14 -11.17
CA ASP A 497 -15.87 -5.66 -10.55
C ASP A 497 -16.16 -6.11 -9.10
N PHE A 498 -16.97 -5.36 -8.36
CA PHE A 498 -17.41 -5.73 -7.01
C PHE A 498 -18.28 -7.00 -7.00
N ILE A 499 -19.29 -7.10 -7.87
CA ILE A 499 -20.18 -8.28 -7.95
C ILE A 499 -19.39 -9.52 -8.34
N VAL A 500 -18.53 -9.42 -9.35
CA VAL A 500 -17.68 -10.53 -9.79
C VAL A 500 -16.74 -10.97 -8.67
N SER A 501 -16.10 -10.03 -7.99
CA SER A 501 -15.24 -10.34 -6.84
C SER A 501 -16.03 -11.02 -5.72
N LEU A 502 -17.24 -10.54 -5.40
CA LEU A 502 -18.11 -11.15 -4.39
C LEU A 502 -18.48 -12.60 -4.75
N LEU A 503 -18.90 -12.86 -5.99
CA LEU A 503 -19.27 -14.20 -6.46
C LEU A 503 -18.08 -15.15 -6.49
N GLN A 504 -16.91 -14.68 -6.94
CA GLN A 504 -15.66 -15.46 -6.91
C GLN A 504 -15.28 -15.81 -5.47
N ARG A 505 -15.40 -14.87 -4.53
CA ARG A 505 -15.12 -15.11 -3.12
C ARG A 505 -16.06 -16.13 -2.50
N ILE A 506 -17.36 -16.07 -2.79
CA ILE A 506 -18.32 -17.10 -2.34
C ILE A 506 -17.95 -18.46 -2.92
N LYS A 507 -17.61 -18.53 -4.22
CA LYS A 507 -17.17 -19.77 -4.86
C LYS A 507 -15.90 -20.33 -4.21
N ASN A 508 -14.92 -19.47 -3.90
CA ASN A 508 -13.65 -19.86 -3.27
C ASN A 508 -13.83 -20.29 -1.81
N LEU A 509 -14.78 -19.67 -1.11
CA LEU A 509 -15.20 -20.06 0.23
C LEU A 509 -15.81 -21.48 0.22
N LEU A 510 -16.69 -21.77 -0.75
CA LEU A 510 -17.29 -23.11 -0.91
C LEU A 510 -16.25 -24.17 -1.31
N LYS A 511 -15.24 -23.80 -2.09
CA LYS A 511 -14.16 -24.69 -2.55
C LYS A 511 -13.04 -24.94 -1.53
N PHE A 512 -13.09 -24.32 -0.34
CA PHE A 512 -12.04 -24.44 0.69
C PHE A 512 -10.66 -23.95 0.23
N GLU A 513 -10.60 -22.87 -0.55
CA GLU A 513 -9.33 -22.22 -0.91
C GLU A 513 -8.60 -21.69 0.34
N VAL A 514 -9.36 -21.19 1.34
CA VAL A 514 -8.85 -20.85 2.68
C VAL A 514 -9.58 -21.72 3.72
N PRO A 515 -9.00 -22.86 4.12
CA PRO A 515 -9.68 -23.85 4.96
C PRO A 515 -10.23 -23.28 6.27
N TYR A 516 -9.49 -22.39 6.92
CA TYR A 516 -9.88 -21.73 8.17
C TYR A 516 -11.24 -21.00 8.06
N LEU A 517 -11.43 -20.20 7.00
CA LEU A 517 -12.67 -19.42 6.82
C LEU A 517 -13.86 -20.32 6.48
N SER A 518 -13.67 -21.32 5.62
CA SER A 518 -14.72 -22.27 5.25
C SER A 518 -15.18 -23.12 6.43
N ILE A 519 -14.24 -23.60 7.26
CA ILE A 519 -14.55 -24.35 8.49
C ILE A 519 -15.28 -23.46 9.49
N LEU A 520 -14.85 -22.20 9.66
CA LEU A 520 -15.54 -21.26 10.53
C LEU A 520 -17.01 -21.08 10.11
N VAL A 521 -17.28 -20.87 8.81
CA VAL A 521 -18.66 -20.76 8.31
C VAL A 521 -19.47 -22.03 8.56
N MET A 522 -18.89 -23.21 8.32
CA MET A 522 -19.57 -24.47 8.63
C MET A 522 -19.89 -24.60 10.12
N THR A 523 -18.92 -24.34 11.00
CA THR A 523 -19.14 -24.41 12.45
C THR A 523 -20.19 -23.39 12.90
N ALA A 524 -20.17 -22.17 12.37
CA ALA A 524 -21.17 -21.16 12.66
C ALA A 524 -22.59 -21.56 12.20
N LEU A 525 -22.72 -22.19 11.02
CA LEU A 525 -23.99 -22.70 10.52
C LEU A 525 -24.52 -23.87 11.36
N VAL A 526 -23.64 -24.77 11.82
CA VAL A 526 -24.02 -25.86 12.72
C VAL A 526 -24.47 -25.32 14.08
N VAL A 527 -23.74 -24.36 14.65
CA VAL A 527 -24.13 -23.68 15.90
C VAL A 527 -25.46 -22.94 15.73
N ALA A 528 -25.67 -22.27 14.59
CA ALA A 528 -26.95 -21.61 14.29
C ALA A 528 -28.11 -22.62 14.18
N SER A 529 -27.86 -23.81 13.61
CA SER A 529 -28.83 -24.90 13.56
C SER A 529 -29.20 -25.40 14.96
N ILE A 530 -28.21 -25.61 15.83
CA ILE A 530 -28.43 -25.99 17.24
C ILE A 530 -29.23 -24.89 17.97
N GLY A 531 -28.89 -23.62 17.75
CA GLY A 531 -29.61 -22.49 18.32
C GLY A 531 -31.08 -22.43 17.89
N LEU A 532 -31.37 -22.64 16.60
CA LEU A 532 -32.74 -22.71 16.07
C LEU A 532 -33.51 -23.96 16.53
N TYR A 533 -32.81 -25.02 16.94
CA TYR A 533 -33.43 -26.21 17.53
C TYR A 533 -33.84 -25.98 18.98
N LEU A 534 -32.98 -25.33 19.78
CA LEU A 534 -33.21 -25.08 21.20
C LEU A 534 -34.17 -23.92 21.46
N ILE A 535 -34.10 -22.87 20.66
CA ILE A 535 -34.84 -21.63 20.87
C ILE A 535 -35.85 -21.45 19.73
N PRO A 536 -37.16 -21.27 20.04
CA PRO A 536 -38.14 -20.93 19.02
C PRO A 536 -37.73 -19.68 18.24
N ILE A 537 -37.90 -19.73 16.92
CA ILE A 537 -37.38 -18.71 15.99
C ILE A 537 -37.87 -17.28 16.31
N ASN A 538 -39.05 -17.14 16.89
CA ASN A 538 -39.63 -15.86 17.27
C ASN A 538 -38.77 -15.12 18.30
N TYR A 539 -38.21 -15.83 19.29
CA TYR A 539 -37.35 -15.23 20.30
C TYR A 539 -35.99 -14.84 19.74
N ILE A 540 -35.46 -15.61 18.79
CA ILE A 540 -34.23 -15.26 18.08
C ILE A 540 -34.41 -13.96 17.30
N PHE A 541 -35.51 -13.82 16.54
CA PHE A 541 -35.78 -12.57 15.82
C PHE A 541 -36.00 -11.37 16.75
N MET A 542 -36.69 -11.58 17.88
CA MET A 542 -36.86 -10.53 18.90
C MET A 542 -35.50 -10.09 19.47
N ALA A 543 -34.64 -11.03 19.84
CA ALA A 543 -33.29 -10.74 20.35
C ALA A 543 -32.39 -10.07 19.30
N LEU A 544 -32.42 -10.53 18.05
CA LEU A 544 -31.71 -9.91 16.93
C LEU A 544 -32.19 -8.48 16.67
N GLY A 545 -33.50 -8.24 16.76
CA GLY A 545 -34.09 -6.90 16.68
C GLY A 545 -33.53 -5.99 17.76
N ILE A 546 -33.64 -6.40 19.03
CA ILE A 546 -33.13 -5.65 20.18
C ILE A 546 -31.63 -5.35 19.99
N TYR A 547 -30.80 -6.37 19.71
CA TYR A 547 -29.37 -6.19 19.47
C TYR A 547 -29.08 -5.21 18.32
N LYS A 548 -29.80 -5.33 17.20
CA LYS A 548 -29.56 -4.49 16.01
C LYS A 548 -29.84 -3.01 16.27
N PHE A 549 -30.86 -2.72 17.09
CA PHE A 549 -31.20 -1.34 17.48
C PHE A 549 -30.32 -0.80 18.62
N THR A 550 -29.91 -1.65 19.57
CA THR A 550 -29.10 -1.21 20.73
C THR A 550 -27.60 -1.12 20.44
N ARG A 551 -27.09 -1.77 19.38
CA ARG A 551 -25.63 -1.83 19.08
C ARG A 551 -24.92 -0.47 18.97
N LYS A 552 -25.59 0.57 18.47
CA LYS A 552 -25.01 1.92 18.36
C LYS A 552 -24.98 2.64 19.71
N PHE A 553 -25.93 2.32 20.58
CA PHE A 553 -25.98 2.85 21.94
C PHE A 553 -24.90 2.21 22.82
N LEU A 554 -24.71 0.89 22.74
CA LEU A 554 -23.67 0.19 23.50
C LEU A 554 -22.25 0.57 23.06
N ASN A 555 -22.02 0.77 21.76
CA ASN A 555 -20.71 1.12 21.21
C ASN A 555 -20.80 2.43 20.41
N PRO A 556 -20.58 3.61 21.05
CA PRO A 556 -20.69 4.91 20.40
C PRO A 556 -19.75 5.09 19.19
N ASN A 557 -18.57 4.45 19.23
CA ASN A 557 -17.54 4.54 18.18
C ASN A 557 -17.72 3.50 17.06
N ARG A 558 -18.84 2.76 17.02
CA ARG A 558 -19.07 1.74 16.00
C ARG A 558 -19.33 2.37 14.63
N VAL A 559 -18.47 2.06 13.66
CA VAL A 559 -18.70 2.37 12.24
C VAL A 559 -19.83 1.49 11.70
N PRO A 560 -20.83 2.05 10.99
CA PRO A 560 -21.88 1.25 10.38
C PRO A 560 -21.27 0.31 9.33
N ASN A 561 -21.45 -0.99 9.55
CA ASN A 561 -20.83 -2.03 8.75
C ASN A 561 -21.80 -3.20 8.52
N ASN A 562 -21.54 -3.98 7.48
CA ASN A 562 -22.30 -5.18 7.15
C ASN A 562 -21.44 -6.40 7.47
N ASP A 563 -21.67 -6.99 8.64
CA ASP A 563 -20.82 -8.06 9.19
C ASP A 563 -20.59 -9.25 8.21
N ILE A 564 -21.62 -9.64 7.44
CA ILE A 564 -21.51 -10.70 6.41
C ILE A 564 -20.64 -10.27 5.24
N LEU A 565 -20.83 -9.03 4.77
CA LEU A 565 -20.06 -8.51 3.65
C LEU A 565 -18.59 -8.31 4.06
N ASP A 566 -18.35 -7.86 5.29
CA ASP A 566 -17.01 -7.71 5.84
C ASP A 566 -16.30 -9.07 5.94
N PHE A 567 -17.01 -10.13 6.35
CA PHE A 567 -16.47 -11.49 6.33
C PHE A 567 -16.12 -11.93 4.89
N ILE A 568 -17.04 -11.80 3.94
CA ILE A 568 -16.82 -12.18 2.54
C ILE A 568 -15.68 -11.36 1.93
N SER A 569 -15.53 -10.09 2.33
CA SER A 569 -14.46 -9.21 1.86
C SER A 569 -13.04 -9.65 2.29
N ARG A 570 -12.94 -10.62 3.20
CA ARG A 570 -11.66 -11.21 3.63
C ARG A 570 -11.28 -12.47 2.86
N VAL A 571 -12.25 -13.13 2.24
CA VAL A 571 -11.98 -14.25 1.34
C VAL A 571 -11.24 -13.71 0.10
N PRO A 572 -10.16 -14.36 -0.35
CA PRO A 572 -9.42 -13.92 -1.53
C PRO A 572 -10.22 -14.18 -2.81
N ASP A 573 -10.16 -13.22 -3.74
CA ASP A 573 -10.63 -13.42 -5.10
C ASP A 573 -9.59 -14.15 -5.96
N ASP A 574 -9.97 -14.58 -7.17
CA ASP A 574 -9.10 -15.37 -8.05
C ASP A 574 -7.84 -14.62 -8.45
N LYS A 575 -7.91 -13.29 -8.52
CA LYS A 575 -6.75 -12.44 -8.80
C LYS A 575 -5.74 -12.47 -7.66
N MET A 576 -6.21 -12.36 -6.41
CA MET A 576 -5.37 -12.51 -5.22
C MET A 576 -4.81 -13.94 -5.11
N LEU A 577 -5.61 -14.96 -5.38
CA LEU A 577 -5.14 -16.35 -5.37
C LEU A 577 -4.07 -16.61 -6.43
N LYS A 578 -4.17 -16.02 -7.62
CA LYS A 578 -3.13 -16.12 -8.66
C LYS A 578 -1.80 -15.55 -8.16
N GLN A 579 -1.84 -14.38 -7.51
CA GLN A 579 -0.65 -13.80 -6.88
C GLN A 579 -0.05 -14.71 -5.81
N TRP A 580 -0.87 -15.47 -5.07
CA TRP A 580 -0.37 -16.43 -4.08
C TRP A 580 0.23 -17.68 -4.71
N ARG A 581 -0.34 -18.19 -5.81
CA ARG A 581 0.15 -19.39 -6.50
C ARG A 581 1.46 -19.17 -7.22
N GLU A 582 1.67 -17.98 -7.80
CA GLU A 582 2.94 -17.60 -8.41
C GLU A 582 4.12 -17.59 -7.40
N LEU A 583 3.84 -17.62 -6.10
CA LEU A 583 4.85 -17.75 -5.04
C LEU A 583 5.28 -19.20 -4.77
N LYS A 584 4.45 -20.18 -5.15
CA LYS A 584 4.73 -21.61 -5.01
C LYS A 584 5.35 -22.12 -6.31
N VAL A 585 6.64 -21.85 -6.52
CA VAL A 585 7.40 -22.40 -7.66
C VAL A 585 8.07 -23.73 -7.24
N PRO A 586 8.19 -24.72 -8.15
CA PRO A 586 8.42 -26.13 -7.81
C PRO A 586 9.76 -26.34 -7.13
N GLU A 587 9.81 -27.30 -6.21
CA GLU A 587 11.08 -27.90 -5.79
C GLU A 587 11.88 -28.25 -7.05
N GLN A 588 13.16 -27.84 -7.07
CA GLN A 588 14.06 -28.30 -8.12
C GLN A 588 14.02 -29.83 -8.11
N PRO A 589 13.84 -30.50 -9.26
CA PRO A 589 14.01 -31.94 -9.31
C PRO A 589 15.43 -32.21 -8.83
N ILE A 590 15.55 -32.89 -7.69
CA ILE A 590 16.81 -33.39 -7.16
C ILE A 590 17.51 -34.08 -8.34
N SER A 591 18.59 -33.49 -8.82
CA SER A 591 19.40 -34.09 -9.87
C SER A 591 19.92 -35.41 -9.33
N ARG A 592 19.31 -36.51 -9.76
CA ARG A 592 19.88 -37.86 -9.68
C ARG A 592 21.13 -37.87 -10.56
N SER A 593 22.24 -37.33 -10.08
CA SER A 593 23.54 -37.47 -10.74
C SER A 593 24.70 -37.80 -9.82
N ASP A 594 24.53 -37.85 -8.50
CA ASP A 594 25.63 -38.14 -7.57
C ASP A 594 25.52 -39.47 -6.80
N SER A 595 24.91 -40.50 -7.40
CA SER A 595 24.87 -41.87 -6.80
C SER A 595 25.57 -42.96 -7.62
N LYS A 596 26.45 -42.59 -8.56
CA LYS A 596 27.37 -43.54 -9.22
C LYS A 596 28.80 -43.01 -9.26
N ARG A 597 29.41 -42.86 -8.09
CA ARG A 597 30.87 -42.91 -7.89
C ARG A 597 31.16 -43.21 -6.42
N ARG A 598 31.03 -44.48 -6.06
CA ARG A 598 31.83 -45.15 -5.03
C ARG A 598 31.77 -46.65 -5.28
#